data_AF-A0A6N7V4R1-F1
#
_entry.id   AF-A0A6N7V4R1-F1
#
_cell.length_a   1.000
_cell.length_b   1.000
_cell.length_c   1.000
_cell.angle_alpha   90.00
_cell.angle_beta   90.00
_cell.angle_gamma   90.00
#
_symmetry.space_group_name_H-M   'P 1'
#
loop_
_entity.id
_entity.type
_entity.pdbx_description
1 polymer ?
#
loop_
_entity_poly.entity_id
_entity_poly.type
_entity_poly.pdbx_seq_one_letter_code
_entity_poly.pdbx_strand_id
1 'polypeptide(L)'
;MKKIFILMILGIFLTSCSNIGKREEITLKEKESLIVLIEDIKNNLQKGETELLEKTLIPSIRNNFAKDEIQNINFSKVNIFNSKPKFLGERATNIVGFNVQSSTIYYEVEYQLKNEEWKIVKFKERRR
;
A
#
# COMPACT_ATOMS: atom_id res chain seq x y z
N MET A 1 -25.37 -38.07 -2.48
CA MET A 1 -25.02 -36.90 -3.33
C MET A 1 -24.21 -35.82 -2.60
N LYS A 2 -24.53 -35.44 -1.34
CA LYS A 2 -23.76 -34.42 -0.60
C LYS A 2 -22.28 -34.78 -0.32
N LYS A 3 -21.95 -36.06 -0.11
CA LYS A 3 -20.58 -36.52 0.20
C LYS A 3 -19.60 -36.42 -1.00
N ILE A 4 -20.11 -36.55 -2.24
CA ILE A 4 -19.31 -36.43 -3.46
C ILE A 4 -18.96 -34.95 -3.73
N PHE A 5 -19.89 -34.04 -3.47
CA PHE A 5 -19.64 -32.59 -3.55
C PHE A 5 -18.55 -32.13 -2.58
N ILE A 6 -18.50 -32.69 -1.37
CA ILE A 6 -17.47 -32.36 -0.37
C ILE A 6 -16.08 -32.80 -0.84
N LEU A 7 -15.95 -33.97 -1.46
CA LEU A 7 -14.68 -34.46 -2.04
C LEU A 7 -14.21 -33.60 -3.22
N MET A 8 -15.13 -33.12 -4.05
CA MET A 8 -14.82 -32.25 -5.19
C MET A 8 -14.32 -30.87 -4.74
N ILE A 9 -14.88 -30.31 -3.65
CA ILE A 9 -14.41 -29.05 -3.06
C ILE A 9 -13.03 -29.24 -2.41
N LEU A 10 -12.79 -30.36 -1.73
CA LEU A 10 -11.51 -30.64 -1.07
C LEU A 10 -10.36 -30.79 -2.07
N GLY A 11 -10.63 -31.34 -3.26
CA GLY A 11 -9.64 -31.48 -4.34
C GLY A 11 -9.14 -30.15 -4.91
N ILE A 12 -9.98 -29.10 -4.91
CA ILE A 12 -9.61 -27.76 -5.39
C ILE A 12 -8.66 -27.05 -4.41
N PHE A 13 -8.77 -27.34 -3.11
CA PHE A 13 -7.88 -26.76 -2.09
C PHE A 13 -6.47 -27.38 -2.09
N LEU A 14 -6.29 -28.59 -2.63
CA LEU A 14 -5.00 -29.29 -2.64
C LEU A 14 -4.12 -28.97 -3.85
N THR A 15 -4.67 -28.40 -4.93
CA THR A 15 -3.90 -28.00 -6.12
C THR A 15 -3.46 -26.53 -6.10
N SER A 16 -3.87 -25.76 -5.09
CA SER A 16 -3.32 -24.42 -4.84
C SER A 16 -2.00 -24.51 -4.05
N CYS A 17 -1.08 -25.34 -4.53
CA CYS A 17 0.33 -25.08 -4.30
C CYS A 17 0.62 -23.80 -5.08
N SER A 18 0.47 -22.65 -4.41
CA SER A 18 0.92 -21.37 -4.93
C SER A 18 2.32 -21.57 -5.47
N ASN A 19 2.47 -21.40 -6.78
CA ASN A 19 3.77 -21.40 -7.42
C ASN A 19 4.46 -20.12 -6.94
N ILE A 20 5.04 -20.20 -5.74
CA ILE A 20 5.92 -19.17 -5.17
C ILE A 20 7.22 -19.32 -5.96
N GLY A 21 7.15 -18.92 -7.23
CA GLY A 21 8.34 -18.63 -8.01
C GLY A 21 9.06 -17.56 -7.20
N LYS A 22 10.22 -17.91 -6.63
CA LYS A 22 11.12 -16.95 -6.04
C LYS A 22 11.52 -16.01 -7.17
N ARG A 23 10.81 -14.89 -7.29
CA ARG A 23 11.22 -13.81 -8.18
C ARG A 23 12.62 -13.38 -7.74
N GLU A 24 13.49 -13.17 -8.72
CA GLU A 24 14.80 -12.56 -8.48
C GLU A 24 14.66 -11.24 -7.71
N GLU A 25 15.77 -10.82 -7.12
CA GLU A 25 15.87 -9.54 -6.41
C GLU A 25 15.23 -8.41 -7.24
N ILE A 26 14.46 -7.53 -6.59
CA ILE A 26 13.80 -6.43 -7.29
C ILE A 26 14.84 -5.55 -8.00
N THR A 27 14.50 -5.13 -9.22
CA THR A 27 15.37 -4.34 -10.08
C THR A 27 15.52 -2.91 -9.56
N LEU A 28 16.58 -2.22 -10.01
CA LEU A 28 16.75 -0.79 -9.72
C LEU A 28 15.56 0.04 -10.22
N LYS A 29 15.07 -0.27 -11.43
CA LYS A 29 13.91 0.38 -12.05
C LYS A 29 12.66 0.27 -11.17
N GLU A 30 12.44 -0.89 -10.55
CA GLU A 30 11.32 -1.10 -9.63
C GLU A 30 11.50 -0.36 -8.30
N LYS A 31 12.73 -0.25 -7.79
CA LYS A 31 13.02 0.57 -6.61
C LYS A 31 12.74 2.06 -6.90
N GLU A 32 13.16 2.54 -8.06
CA GLU A 32 12.94 3.92 -8.52
C GLU A 32 11.45 4.21 -8.76
N SER A 33 10.70 3.26 -9.33
CA SER A 33 9.27 3.46 -9.57
C SER A 33 8.47 3.66 -8.28
N LEU A 34 8.86 3.01 -7.17
CA LEU A 34 8.24 3.26 -5.86
C LEU A 34 8.56 4.67 -5.35
N ILE A 35 9.79 5.14 -5.53
CA ILE A 35 10.19 6.48 -5.09
C ILE A 35 9.40 7.54 -5.85
N VAL A 36 9.27 7.39 -7.17
CA VAL A 36 8.44 8.27 -8.01
C VAL A 36 6.99 8.24 -7.56
N LEU A 37 6.41 7.05 -7.37
CA LEU A 37 5.03 6.91 -6.90
C LEU A 37 4.77 7.63 -5.57
N ILE A 38 5.68 7.50 -4.60
CA ILE A 38 5.57 8.16 -3.30
C ILE A 38 5.56 9.69 -3.46
N GLU A 39 6.42 10.23 -4.33
CA GLU A 39 6.49 11.68 -4.58
C GLU A 39 5.27 12.19 -5.36
N ASP A 40 4.78 11.44 -6.34
CA ASP A 40 3.58 11.77 -7.10
C ASP A 40 2.34 11.78 -6.21
N ILE A 41 2.18 10.78 -5.32
CA ILE A 41 1.10 10.75 -4.33
C ILE A 41 1.17 12.01 -3.44
N LYS A 42 2.35 12.35 -2.94
CA LYS A 42 2.53 13.56 -2.11
C LYS A 42 2.13 14.82 -2.87
N ASN A 43 2.61 15.00 -4.09
CA ASN A 43 2.32 16.17 -4.91
C ASN A 43 0.83 16.30 -5.24
N ASN A 44 0.16 15.18 -5.54
CA ASN A 44 -1.28 15.16 -5.81
C ASN A 44 -2.08 15.51 -4.55
N LEU A 45 -1.74 14.91 -3.40
CA LEU A 45 -2.37 15.27 -2.13
C LEU A 45 -2.22 16.76 -1.83
N GLN A 46 -1.04 17.37 -2.03
CA GLN A 46 -0.85 18.80 -1.82
C GLN A 46 -1.72 19.69 -2.73
N LYS A 47 -2.14 19.18 -3.89
CA LYS A 47 -3.10 19.84 -4.80
C LYS A 47 -4.56 19.55 -4.44
N GLY A 48 -4.82 18.72 -3.44
CA GLY A 48 -6.16 18.26 -3.06
C GLY A 48 -6.66 17.07 -3.89
N GLU A 49 -5.79 16.42 -4.65
CA GLU A 49 -6.11 15.28 -5.51
C GLU A 49 -5.83 13.95 -4.78
N THR A 50 -6.86 13.15 -4.51
CA THR A 50 -6.73 11.87 -3.78
C THR A 50 -6.70 10.64 -4.69
N GLU A 51 -7.04 10.80 -5.97
CA GLU A 51 -7.31 9.67 -6.89
C GLU A 51 -6.12 8.70 -7.03
N LEU A 52 -4.89 9.21 -7.12
CA LEU A 52 -3.70 8.37 -7.25
C LEU A 52 -3.47 7.50 -6.01
N LEU A 53 -3.64 8.09 -4.82
CA LEU A 53 -3.54 7.34 -3.56
C LEU A 53 -4.62 6.25 -3.50
N GLU A 54 -5.85 6.60 -3.86
CA GLU A 54 -6.98 5.67 -3.87
C GLU A 54 -6.75 4.48 -4.82
N LYS A 55 -6.25 4.72 -6.03
CA LYS A 55 -5.90 3.66 -7.00
C LYS A 55 -4.73 2.78 -6.55
N THR A 56 -3.87 3.31 -5.69
CA THR A 56 -2.68 2.60 -5.18
C THR A 56 -3.02 1.69 -3.99
N LEU A 57 -4.03 2.05 -3.21
CA LEU A 57 -4.50 1.24 -2.07
C LEU A 57 -5.16 -0.07 -2.56
N ILE A 58 -4.71 -1.20 -2.02
CA ILE A 58 -5.43 -2.47 -2.24
C ILE A 58 -6.81 -2.37 -1.56
N PRO A 59 -7.91 -2.84 -2.18
CA PRO A 59 -9.20 -2.91 -1.53
C PRO A 59 -9.11 -3.69 -0.20
N SER A 60 -9.32 -3.00 0.91
CA SER A 60 -9.42 -3.62 2.24
C SER A 60 -10.24 -2.72 3.16
N ILE A 61 -10.92 -3.31 4.16
CA ILE A 61 -11.74 -2.56 5.12
C ILE A 61 -10.93 -1.44 5.80
N ARG A 62 -9.65 -1.72 6.13
CA ARG A 62 -8.75 -0.72 6.73
C ARG A 62 -8.38 0.40 5.77
N ASN A 63 -8.21 0.08 4.48
CA ASN A 63 -7.90 1.09 3.47
C ASN A 63 -9.12 1.95 3.09
N ASN A 64 -10.33 1.40 3.19
CA ASN A 64 -11.57 2.18 3.07
C ASN A 64 -11.68 3.19 4.22
N PHE A 65 -11.35 2.80 5.44
CA PHE A 65 -11.33 3.71 6.59
C PHE A 65 -10.27 4.82 6.42
N ALA A 66 -9.06 4.45 5.97
CA ALA A 66 -8.02 5.44 5.66
C ALA A 66 -8.48 6.40 4.54
N LYS A 67 -9.19 5.91 3.52
CA LYS A 67 -9.79 6.74 2.47
C LYS A 67 -10.78 7.76 3.06
N ASP A 68 -11.69 7.31 3.94
CA ASP A 68 -12.67 8.20 4.58
C ASP A 68 -11.98 9.26 5.46
N GLU A 69 -10.93 8.91 6.21
CA GLU A 69 -10.15 9.87 6.99
C GLU A 69 -9.41 10.87 6.10
N ILE A 70 -8.79 10.40 5.01
CA ILE A 70 -7.98 11.20 4.10
C ILE A 70 -8.84 12.20 3.32
N GLN A 71 -10.05 11.82 2.89
CA GLN A 71 -10.95 12.73 2.17
C GLN A 71 -11.38 13.94 3.02
N ASN A 72 -11.34 13.83 4.34
CA ASN A 72 -11.69 14.91 5.25
C ASN A 72 -10.51 15.86 5.58
N ILE A 73 -9.30 15.56 5.10
CA ILE A 73 -8.11 16.37 5.35
C ILE A 73 -7.87 17.35 4.19
N ASN A 74 -7.75 18.64 4.50
CA ASN A 74 -7.26 19.62 3.54
C ASN A 74 -5.72 19.62 3.49
N PHE A 75 -5.17 18.77 2.61
CA PHE A 75 -3.73 18.57 2.44
C PHE A 75 -2.97 19.80 1.91
N SER A 76 -3.64 20.81 1.33
CA SER A 76 -2.96 22.04 0.88
C SER A 76 -2.28 22.82 2.02
N LYS A 77 -2.69 22.57 3.27
CA LYS A 77 -2.15 23.17 4.48
C LYS A 77 -1.29 22.20 5.30
N VAL A 78 -1.06 20.99 4.79
CA VAL A 78 -0.32 19.93 5.48
C VAL A 78 1.07 19.83 4.87
N ASN A 79 2.10 19.91 5.71
CA ASN A 79 3.44 19.57 5.25
C ASN A 79 3.60 18.04 5.30
N ILE A 80 3.79 17.42 4.13
CA ILE A 80 3.92 15.98 3.96
C ILE A 80 5.39 15.65 3.73
N PHE A 81 5.92 14.73 4.53
CA PHE A 81 7.30 14.25 4.37
C PHE A 81 7.39 12.74 4.46
N ASN A 82 8.31 12.18 3.70
CA ASN A 82 8.48 10.75 3.52
C ASN A 82 9.88 10.33 3.95
N SER A 83 10.00 9.26 4.74
CA SER A 83 11.28 8.58 4.88
C SER A 83 11.62 7.85 3.58
N LYS A 84 12.92 7.59 3.35
CA LYS A 84 13.33 6.68 2.28
C LYS A 84 12.67 5.30 2.48
N PRO A 85 12.16 4.66 1.41
CA PRO A 85 11.62 3.31 1.51
C PRO A 85 12.73 2.30 1.81
N LYS A 86 12.42 1.35 2.69
CA LYS A 86 13.26 0.17 2.95
C LYS A 86 12.68 -1.01 2.20
N PHE A 87 13.50 -1.66 1.37
CA PHE A 87 13.07 -2.76 0.51
C PHE A 87 13.42 -4.12 1.12
N LEU A 88 12.54 -5.10 0.95
CA LEU A 88 12.73 -6.50 1.29
C LEU A 88 12.05 -7.36 0.21
N GLY A 89 12.81 -7.69 -0.85
CA GLY A 89 12.25 -8.30 -2.05
C GLY A 89 11.14 -7.42 -2.64
N GLU A 90 10.01 -8.02 -3.00
CA GLU A 90 8.82 -7.33 -3.56
C GLU A 90 8.03 -6.52 -2.52
N ARG A 91 8.52 -6.37 -1.30
CA ARG A 91 7.91 -5.54 -0.27
C ARG A 91 8.77 -4.33 0.01
N ALA A 92 8.11 -3.24 0.38
CA ALA A 92 8.79 -2.06 0.87
C ALA A 92 8.01 -1.43 2.03
N THR A 93 8.71 -0.67 2.87
CA THR A 93 8.08 0.08 3.95
C THR A 93 8.65 1.48 4.03
N ASN A 94 7.84 2.48 4.29
CA ASN A 94 8.31 3.81 4.67
C ASN A 94 7.42 4.42 5.76
N ILE A 95 7.91 5.53 6.33
CA ILE A 95 7.14 6.36 7.25
C ILE A 95 6.73 7.63 6.49
N VAL A 96 5.44 7.95 6.58
CA VAL A 96 4.88 9.22 6.12
C VAL A 96 4.53 10.04 7.34
N GLY A 97 4.94 11.31 7.36
CA GLY A 97 4.56 12.27 8.38
C GLY A 97 3.65 13.33 7.78
N PHE A 98 2.53 13.58 8.45
CA PHE A 98 1.64 14.70 8.19
C PHE A 98 1.79 15.70 9.32
N ASN A 99 2.43 16.83 9.02
CA ASN A 99 2.51 17.93 9.96
C ASN A 99 1.29 18.85 9.76
N VAL A 100 0.41 18.85 10.76
CA VAL A 100 -0.81 19.64 10.84
C VAL A 100 -0.64 20.62 12.00
N GLN A 101 -0.42 21.90 11.67
CA GLN A 101 -0.14 22.97 12.63
C GLN A 101 1.03 22.63 13.57
N SER A 102 0.78 22.45 14.86
CA SER A 102 1.79 22.15 15.90
C SER A 102 2.00 20.66 16.14
N SER A 103 1.28 19.79 15.42
CA SER A 103 1.31 18.34 15.62
C SER A 103 1.77 17.61 14.38
N THR A 104 2.42 16.47 14.58
CA THR A 104 2.80 15.58 13.49
C THR A 104 2.21 14.20 13.76
N ILE A 105 1.42 13.72 12.81
CA ILE A 105 0.88 12.37 12.82
C ILE A 105 1.76 11.53 11.89
N TYR A 106 2.22 10.39 12.38
CA TYR A 106 3.07 9.48 11.60
C TYR A 106 2.28 8.25 11.19
N TYR A 107 2.44 7.86 9.92
CA TYR A 107 1.88 6.63 9.37
C TYR A 107 3.01 5.73 8.90
N GLU A 108 2.89 4.45 9.22
CA GLU A 108 3.67 3.39 8.60
C GLU A 108 2.92 2.89 7.36
N VAL A 109 3.60 2.91 6.22
CA VAL A 109 3.05 2.48 4.94
C VAL A 109 3.84 1.27 4.46
N GLU A 110 3.12 0.20 4.13
CA GLU A 110 3.69 -1.01 3.54
C GLU A 110 3.21 -1.13 2.09
N TYR A 111 4.15 -1.49 1.21
CA TYR A 111 3.93 -1.68 -0.21
C TYR A 111 4.22 -3.11 -0.61
N GLN A 112 3.52 -3.57 -1.64
CA GLN A 112 3.81 -4.81 -2.33
C GLN A 112 3.82 -4.58 -3.83
N LEU A 113 4.88 -5.02 -4.51
CA LEU A 113 4.97 -5.04 -5.96
C LEU A 113 4.11 -6.19 -6.48
N LYS A 114 3.13 -5.89 -7.34
CA LYS A 114 2.25 -6.86 -7.98
C LYS A 114 2.08 -6.49 -9.44
N ASN A 115 2.36 -7.42 -10.35
CA ASN A 115 2.24 -7.20 -11.79
C ASN A 115 2.95 -5.90 -12.24
N GLU A 116 4.19 -5.70 -11.79
CA GLU A 116 5.02 -4.52 -12.08
C GLU A 116 4.52 -3.18 -11.48
N GLU A 117 3.43 -3.19 -10.72
CA GLU A 117 2.90 -2.02 -10.02
C GLU A 117 3.05 -2.13 -8.50
N TRP A 118 3.47 -1.04 -7.86
CA TRP A 118 3.46 -0.96 -6.40
C TRP A 118 2.06 -0.66 -5.89
N LYS A 119 1.60 -1.43 -4.89
CA LYS A 119 0.33 -1.21 -4.21
C LYS A 119 0.55 -1.02 -2.72
N ILE A 120 -0.19 -0.09 -2.11
CA ILE A 120 -0.21 0.10 -0.67
C ILE A 120 -1.09 -0.99 -0.06
N VAL A 121 -0.46 -1.88 0.70
CA VAL A 121 -1.14 -3.00 1.36
C VAL A 121 -1.55 -2.68 2.80
N LYS A 122 -0.89 -1.69 3.40
CA LYS A 122 -1.20 -1.20 4.74
C LYS A 122 -0.83 0.27 4.86
N PHE A 123 -1.77 1.05 5.38
CA PHE A 123 -1.58 2.44 5.77
C PHE A 123 -2.03 2.56 7.23
N LYS A 124 -1.10 2.66 8.18
CA LYS A 124 -1.43 2.56 9.62
C LYS A 124 -0.80 3.71 10.39
N GLU A 125 -1.61 4.42 11.15
CA GLU A 125 -1.14 5.42 12.12
C GLU A 125 -0.25 4.76 13.18
N ARG A 126 0.92 5.37 13.42
CA ARG A 126 1.80 5.07 14.56
C ARG A 126 1.27 5.80 15.78
N ARG A 127 0.32 5.19 16.49
CA ARG A 127 -0.09 5.67 17.81
C ARG A 127 1.10 5.56 18.78
N ARG A 128 1.36 6.64 19.52
CA ARG A 128 2.26 6.62 20.68
C ARG A 128 1.60 5.93 21.85
#